data_AF-A0A3E1NCW7-F1
#
_entry.id   AF-A0A3E1NCW7-F1
#
_cell.length_a   1.000
_cell.length_b   1.000
_cell.length_c   1.000
_cell.angle_alpha   90.00
_cell.angle_beta   90.00
_cell.angle_gamma   90.00
#
_symmetry.space_group_name_H-M   'P 1'
#
loop_
_entity.id
_entity.type
_entity.pdbx_description
1 polymer ?
#
loop_
_entity_poly.entity_id
_entity_poly.type
_entity_poly.pdbx_seq_one_letter_code
_entity_poly.pdbx_strand_id
1 'polypeptide(L)'
;MTQYADDICLPYCLQAVEVKLGRGDSTGWSGYDFEKLGEAILADTGVNLSITTLKRLWGKLKYDNLPTVNTLNTLARYAGHADWQAFKQQCAVEAATVPPPVPAMDRPLPGPRAAKLVKKRWLYLLPGLTGLLLVVYVSIAYKSHAPAGTLVNTAGYSFSSKTTVASGVPSSVVFSYNASESPSDSVFIAQSWDVSRKVAVPKNQTRYSTIYYYPGYFRAKLMIGAQIVKEHDLFINSGGWMALVHRDPIPLYLKQEEYLRSDRLEVNAATLQSHNLDMQPLPPQLQFINVKDMGPLRTDNFVFETAVKSDYKEGAAACQYVRVLLLCKNDVFIIPLCAKGCVGDIGLAAAGVQVTSANADLSGFGCDLSNWVKLRVEAHNKQVHFYVNDHEAYSLTFPNAPCDIVGVQYRFNGTGAIKDTRFIDGKRVVQL
;
A
#
# COMPACT_ATOMS: atom_id res chain seq x y z
N MET A 1 -29.95 -23.36 12.27
CA MET A 1 -30.26 -22.15 13.07
C MET A 1 -29.05 -21.22 13.22
N THR A 2 -27.83 -21.73 13.41
CA THR A 2 -26.60 -20.91 13.55
C THR A 2 -26.23 -20.13 12.28
N GLN A 3 -26.30 -20.75 11.10
CA GLN A 3 -25.92 -20.11 9.83
C GLN A 3 -26.86 -18.93 9.44
N TYR A 4 -28.17 -19.09 9.66
CA TYR A 4 -29.16 -18.04 9.41
C TYR A 4 -28.98 -16.81 10.33
N ALA A 5 -28.51 -17.02 11.56
CA ALA A 5 -28.20 -15.92 12.48
C ALA A 5 -26.88 -15.23 12.13
N ASP A 6 -25.90 -15.96 11.57
CA ASP A 6 -24.63 -15.39 11.15
C ASP A 6 -24.81 -14.44 9.94
N ASP A 7 -25.63 -14.83 8.95
CA ASP A 7 -25.92 -14.01 7.77
C ASP A 7 -26.67 -12.71 8.11
N ILE A 8 -27.54 -12.73 9.13
CA ILE A 8 -28.29 -11.56 9.59
C ILE A 8 -27.40 -10.62 10.41
N CYS A 9 -26.57 -11.16 11.31
CA CYS A 9 -25.80 -10.33 12.24
C CYS A 9 -24.47 -9.82 11.68
N LEU A 10 -23.92 -10.45 10.64
CA LEU A 10 -22.66 -10.01 10.04
C LEU A 10 -22.72 -8.57 9.50
N PRO A 11 -23.73 -8.15 8.71
CA PRO A 11 -23.86 -6.77 8.27
C PRO A 11 -23.88 -5.75 9.41
N TYR A 12 -24.60 -6.03 10.51
CA TYR A 12 -24.65 -5.16 11.69
C TYR A 12 -23.28 -5.07 12.38
N CYS A 13 -22.54 -6.17 12.43
CA CYS A 13 -21.19 -6.17 12.97
C CYS A 13 -20.25 -5.30 12.12
N LEU A 14 -20.30 -5.44 10.80
CA LEU A 14 -19.50 -4.62 9.88
C LEU A 14 -19.84 -3.13 10.02
N GLN A 15 -21.12 -2.79 10.14
CA GLN A 15 -21.56 -1.41 10.37
C GLN A 15 -21.05 -0.85 11.72
N ALA A 16 -21.09 -1.64 12.79
CA ALA A 16 -20.53 -1.23 14.08
C ALA A 16 -19.02 -0.99 14.00
N VAL A 17 -18.31 -1.81 13.22
CA VAL A 17 -16.89 -1.64 12.92
C VAL A 17 -16.62 -0.36 12.11
N GLU A 18 -17.44 -0.03 11.12
CA GLU A 18 -17.37 1.22 10.36
C GLU A 18 -17.55 2.46 11.25
N VAL A 19 -18.58 2.43 12.12
CA VAL A 19 -18.85 3.51 13.07
C VAL A 19 -17.67 3.70 14.02
N LYS A 20 -17.10 2.61 14.54
CA LYS A 20 -15.93 2.67 15.42
C LYS A 20 -14.68 3.20 14.70
N LEU A 21 -14.47 2.81 13.43
CA LEU A 21 -13.35 3.30 12.63
C LEU A 21 -13.45 4.80 12.34
N GLY A 22 -14.68 5.34 12.26
CA GLY A 22 -14.92 6.78 12.13
C GLY A 22 -14.51 7.37 10.77
N ARG A 23 -14.46 6.53 9.73
CA ARG A 23 -14.00 6.90 8.37
C ARG A 23 -15.11 7.01 7.33
N GLY A 24 -16.36 7.12 7.78
CA GLY A 24 -17.52 7.16 6.88
C GLY A 24 -17.83 5.81 6.25
N ASP A 25 -18.75 5.83 5.28
CA ASP A 25 -19.32 4.64 4.64
C ASP A 25 -18.28 3.83 3.84
N SER A 26 -18.31 2.51 3.99
CA SER A 26 -17.40 1.57 3.34
C SER A 26 -17.58 1.45 1.83
N THR A 27 -18.66 2.00 1.27
CA THR A 27 -18.86 2.11 -0.18
C THR A 27 -17.71 2.86 -0.87
N GLY A 28 -17.15 3.90 -0.22
CA GLY A 28 -16.05 4.73 -0.73
C GLY A 28 -14.64 4.32 -0.27
N TRP A 29 -14.49 3.26 0.52
CA TRP A 29 -13.18 2.90 1.10
C TRP A 29 -12.15 2.47 0.06
N SER A 30 -10.98 3.08 0.16
CA SER A 30 -9.79 2.76 -0.64
C SER A 30 -8.94 1.67 0.02
N GLY A 31 -7.88 1.22 -0.67
CA GLY A 31 -6.91 0.29 -0.08
C GLY A 31 -6.28 0.81 1.23
N TYR A 32 -6.09 2.11 1.34
CA TYR A 32 -5.59 2.78 2.53
C TYR A 32 -6.56 2.68 3.72
N ASP A 33 -7.87 2.76 3.48
CA ASP A 33 -8.87 2.66 4.55
C ASP A 33 -8.94 1.25 5.13
N PHE A 34 -8.81 0.22 4.28
CA PHE A 34 -8.71 -1.16 4.73
C PHE A 34 -7.39 -1.46 5.45
N GLU A 35 -6.30 -0.81 5.06
CA GLU A 35 -5.03 -0.88 5.80
C GLU A 35 -5.18 -0.25 7.19
N LYS A 36 -5.81 0.92 7.28
CA LYS A 36 -6.08 1.59 8.56
C LYS A 36 -7.06 0.82 9.44
N LEU A 37 -8.05 0.15 8.85
CA LEU A 37 -8.91 -0.78 9.57
C LEU A 37 -8.12 -1.97 10.12
N GLY A 38 -7.22 -2.57 9.33
CA GLY A 38 -6.36 -3.66 9.78
C GLY A 38 -5.45 -3.26 10.93
N GLU A 39 -4.82 -2.08 10.84
CA GLU A 39 -4.01 -1.50 11.92
C GLU A 39 -4.84 -1.27 13.20
N ALA A 40 -6.06 -0.74 13.07
CA ALA A 40 -6.93 -0.46 14.21
C ALA A 40 -7.42 -1.75 14.89
N ILE A 41 -7.81 -2.76 14.10
CA ILE A 41 -8.18 -4.09 14.62
C ILE A 41 -7.00 -4.73 15.34
N LEU A 42 -5.80 -4.68 14.76
CA LEU A 42 -4.60 -5.22 15.38
C LEU A 42 -4.28 -4.52 16.71
N ALA A 43 -4.39 -3.19 16.76
CA ALA A 43 -4.12 -2.40 17.96
C ALA A 43 -5.07 -2.74 19.11
N ASP A 44 -6.36 -2.96 18.82
CA ASP A 44 -7.38 -3.20 19.84
C ASP A 44 -7.50 -4.68 20.25
N THR A 45 -7.29 -5.61 19.30
CA THR A 45 -7.58 -7.03 19.51
C THR A 45 -6.33 -7.91 19.64
N GLY A 46 -5.16 -7.41 19.18
CA GLY A 46 -3.92 -8.17 19.07
C GLY A 46 -3.89 -9.17 17.90
N VAL A 47 -4.93 -9.20 17.07
CA VAL A 47 -5.05 -10.12 15.93
C VAL A 47 -4.89 -9.35 14.63
N ASN A 48 -3.99 -9.80 13.76
CA ASN A 48 -3.77 -9.20 12.45
C ASN A 48 -4.73 -9.82 11.41
N LEU A 49 -5.61 -9.01 10.84
CA LEU A 49 -6.44 -9.38 9.69
C LEU A 49 -5.86 -8.77 8.42
N SER A 50 -5.57 -9.61 7.42
CA SER A 50 -5.02 -9.13 6.15
C SER A 50 -6.00 -8.18 5.43
N ILE A 51 -5.47 -7.20 4.70
CA ILE A 51 -6.25 -6.28 3.87
C ILE A 51 -7.16 -7.05 2.90
N THR A 52 -6.69 -8.17 2.35
CA THR A 52 -7.48 -9.04 1.48
C THR A 52 -8.65 -9.72 2.20
N THR A 53 -8.49 -10.11 3.46
CA THR A 53 -9.56 -10.65 4.29
C THR A 53 -10.62 -9.58 4.56
N LEU A 54 -10.20 -8.36 4.92
CA LEU A 54 -11.11 -7.24 5.17
C LEU A 54 -11.86 -6.83 3.89
N LYS A 55 -11.18 -6.70 2.76
CA LYS A 55 -11.84 -6.40 1.47
C LYS A 55 -12.89 -7.43 1.07
N ARG A 56 -12.68 -8.71 1.39
CA ARG A 56 -13.66 -9.79 1.15
C ARG A 56 -14.89 -9.66 2.04
N LEU A 57 -14.71 -9.34 3.32
CA LEU A 57 -15.80 -9.14 4.28
C LEU A 57 -16.71 -7.97 3.89
N TRP A 58 -16.13 -6.91 3.32
CA TRP A 58 -16.84 -5.74 2.82
C TRP A 58 -17.29 -5.85 1.35
N GLY A 59 -17.26 -7.03 0.76
CA GLY A 59 -17.76 -7.28 -0.60
C GLY A 59 -16.95 -6.62 -1.73
N LYS A 60 -15.75 -6.09 -1.45
CA LYS A 60 -14.84 -5.50 -2.46
C LYS A 60 -14.09 -6.55 -3.27
N LEU A 61 -14.07 -7.80 -2.79
CA LEU A 61 -13.49 -8.95 -3.48
C LEU A 61 -14.47 -10.13 -3.37
N LYS A 62 -14.56 -10.95 -4.42
CA LYS A 62 -15.38 -12.17 -4.40
C LYS A 62 -14.90 -13.11 -3.29
N TYR A 63 -15.84 -13.65 -2.53
CA TYR A 63 -15.59 -14.57 -1.43
C TYR A 63 -16.74 -15.55 -1.31
N ASP A 64 -16.49 -16.81 -1.66
CA ASP A 64 -17.53 -17.84 -1.78
C ASP A 64 -17.71 -18.66 -0.48
N ASN A 65 -16.95 -18.34 0.57
CA ASN A 65 -16.97 -19.07 1.85
C ASN A 65 -17.37 -18.14 2.99
N LEU A 66 -17.92 -18.69 4.07
CA LEU A 66 -18.18 -17.91 5.28
C LEU A 66 -16.86 -17.51 5.97
N PRO A 67 -16.81 -16.34 6.64
CA PRO A 67 -15.64 -15.97 7.45
C PRO A 67 -15.38 -17.01 8.55
N THR A 68 -14.11 -17.24 8.88
CA THR A 68 -13.78 -18.16 9.98
C THR A 68 -14.28 -17.59 11.31
N VAL A 69 -14.63 -18.46 12.26
CA VAL A 69 -15.08 -18.06 13.61
C VAL A 69 -14.07 -17.13 14.30
N ASN A 70 -12.77 -17.36 14.08
CA ASN A 70 -11.72 -16.48 14.61
C ASN A 70 -11.80 -15.06 14.01
N THR A 71 -12.10 -14.94 12.72
CA THR A 71 -12.31 -13.64 12.07
C THR A 71 -13.53 -12.93 12.63
N LEU A 72 -14.65 -13.65 12.80
CA LEU A 72 -15.88 -13.11 13.39
C LEU A 72 -15.69 -12.67 14.85
N ASN A 73 -14.97 -13.46 15.65
CA ASN A 73 -14.61 -13.10 17.03
C ASN A 73 -13.74 -11.84 17.07
N THR A 74 -12.80 -11.72 16.13
CA THR A 74 -11.92 -10.55 16.04
C THR A 74 -12.71 -9.29 15.71
N LEU A 75 -13.65 -9.35 14.75
CA LEU A 75 -14.52 -8.23 14.41
C LEU A 75 -15.46 -7.85 15.56
N ALA A 76 -16.07 -8.82 16.23
CA ALA A 76 -16.93 -8.57 17.40
C ALA A 76 -16.16 -7.92 18.56
N ARG A 77 -14.93 -8.38 18.83
CA ARG A 77 -14.03 -7.78 19.80
C ARG A 77 -13.66 -6.35 19.44
N TYR A 78 -13.36 -6.11 18.17
CA TYR A 78 -13.12 -4.76 17.69
C TYR A 78 -14.39 -3.90 17.84
N ALA A 79 -15.58 -4.41 17.55
CA ALA A 79 -16.85 -3.71 17.76
C ALA A 79 -17.22 -3.47 19.25
N GLY A 80 -16.44 -4.01 20.20
CA GLY A 80 -16.63 -3.76 21.64
C GLY A 80 -17.33 -4.89 22.40
N HIS A 81 -17.48 -6.07 21.81
CA HIS A 81 -18.12 -7.23 22.43
C HIS A 81 -17.09 -8.29 22.84
N ALA A 82 -17.45 -9.22 23.73
CA ALA A 82 -16.50 -10.24 24.21
C ALA A 82 -16.06 -11.20 23.09
N ASP A 83 -17.02 -11.63 22.25
CA ASP A 83 -16.82 -12.54 21.11
C ASP A 83 -18.02 -12.47 20.15
N TRP A 84 -17.98 -13.27 19.08
CA TRP A 84 -19.05 -13.33 18.09
C TRP A 84 -20.39 -13.81 18.68
N GLN A 85 -20.35 -14.68 19.69
CA GLN A 85 -21.55 -15.23 20.30
C GLN A 85 -22.28 -14.20 21.16
N ALA A 86 -21.53 -13.38 21.91
CA ALA A 86 -22.04 -12.24 22.65
C ALA A 86 -22.65 -11.18 21.71
N PHE A 87 -22.00 -10.91 20.57
CA PHE A 87 -22.54 -10.01 19.55
C PHE A 87 -23.89 -10.51 19.01
N LYS A 88 -23.99 -11.80 18.69
CA LYS A 88 -25.24 -12.40 18.18
C LYS A 88 -26.40 -12.33 19.17
N GLN A 89 -26.13 -12.49 20.46
CA GLN A 89 -27.18 -12.35 21.48
C GLN A 89 -27.74 -10.93 21.52
N GLN A 90 -26.89 -9.92 21.33
CA GLN A 90 -27.33 -8.52 21.29
C GLN A 90 -28.06 -8.19 19.98
N CYS A 91 -27.55 -8.66 18.85
CA CYS A 91 -28.21 -8.55 17.53
C CYS A 91 -29.61 -9.20 17.52
N ALA A 92 -29.80 -10.35 18.18
CA ALA A 92 -31.10 -11.01 18.27
C ALA A 92 -32.14 -10.23 19.11
N VAL A 93 -31.70 -9.45 20.10
CA VAL A 93 -32.56 -8.57 20.91
C VAL A 93 -32.96 -7.33 20.12
N GLU A 94 -32.06 -6.78 19.30
CA GLU A 94 -32.28 -5.58 18.48
C GLU A 94 -33.10 -5.88 17.20
N ALA A 95 -32.98 -7.09 16.64
CA ALA A 95 -33.81 -7.55 15.52
C ALA A 95 -35.26 -7.89 15.94
N ALA A 96 -35.52 -8.18 17.22
CA ALA A 96 -36.85 -8.47 17.75
C ALA A 96 -37.70 -7.21 18.05
N THR A 97 -37.13 -6.01 17.95
CA THR A 97 -37.81 -4.73 18.19
C THR A 97 -38.21 -3.97 16.91
N VAL A 98 -38.00 -4.55 15.73
CA VAL A 98 -38.47 -3.99 14.45
C VAL A 98 -39.86 -4.59 14.11
N PRO A 99 -40.95 -3.79 14.05
CA PRO A 99 -42.25 -4.28 13.61
C PRO A 99 -42.23 -4.56 12.09
N PRO A 100 -42.98 -5.57 11.61
CA PRO A 100 -42.98 -5.94 10.19
C PRO A 100 -43.57 -4.82 9.29
N PRO A 101 -43.16 -4.75 8.01
CA PRO A 101 -43.66 -3.76 7.07
C PRO A 101 -45.11 -4.09 6.68
N VAL A 102 -46.01 -3.15 6.92
CA VAL A 102 -47.41 -3.24 6.48
C VAL A 102 -47.47 -2.82 4.99
N PRO A 103 -48.21 -3.51 4.11
CA PRO A 103 -48.19 -3.25 2.68
C PRO A 103 -48.79 -1.90 2.33
N ALA A 104 -48.18 -1.23 1.34
CA ALA A 104 -48.67 0.01 0.75
C ALA A 104 -50.04 -0.23 0.07
N MET A 105 -51.05 0.50 0.52
CA MET A 105 -52.27 0.72 -0.25
C MET A 105 -52.69 2.19 -0.07
N ASP A 106 -52.93 2.82 -1.21
CA ASP A 106 -53.25 4.23 -1.38
C ASP A 106 -54.33 4.72 -0.42
N ARG A 107 -54.19 5.97 0.06
CA ARG A 107 -55.32 6.90 0.24
C ARG A 107 -54.84 8.34 0.52
N PRO A 108 -55.70 9.33 0.24
CA PRO A 108 -55.35 10.72 -0.03
C PRO A 108 -55.28 11.57 1.23
N LEU A 109 -54.79 12.80 1.04
CA LEU A 109 -54.80 13.89 2.02
C LEU A 109 -56.21 14.14 2.57
N PRO A 110 -56.34 14.33 3.89
CA PRO A 110 -56.98 15.58 4.33
C PRO A 110 -56.44 16.16 5.64
N GLY A 111 -56.31 17.50 5.65
CA GLY A 111 -56.85 18.38 6.71
C GLY A 111 -56.10 18.53 8.04
N PRO A 112 -56.01 19.76 8.60
CA PRO A 112 -55.23 20.02 9.81
C PRO A 112 -55.98 19.60 11.07
N ARG A 113 -55.27 19.05 12.06
CA ARG A 113 -55.78 18.88 13.43
C ARG A 113 -54.78 19.35 14.49
N ALA A 114 -55.36 19.97 15.50
CA ALA A 114 -54.76 20.83 16.51
C ALA A 114 -53.70 20.15 17.39
N ALA A 115 -52.74 20.97 17.82
CA ALA A 115 -51.68 20.63 18.75
C ALA A 115 -52.24 20.22 20.13
N LYS A 116 -51.73 19.12 20.67
CA LYS A 116 -51.80 18.80 22.09
C LYS A 116 -50.42 19.01 22.72
N LEU A 117 -50.38 19.89 23.72
CA LEU A 117 -49.23 20.10 24.59
C LEU A 117 -48.90 18.80 25.36
N VAL A 118 -47.63 18.40 25.32
CA VAL A 118 -47.08 17.41 26.25
C VAL A 118 -45.95 18.05 27.07
N LYS A 119 -46.08 17.89 28.40
CA LYS A 119 -45.33 18.57 29.45
C LYS A 119 -43.86 18.14 29.54
N LYS A 120 -43.04 19.11 29.98
CA LYS A 120 -41.62 19.06 30.34
C LYS A 120 -41.21 17.77 31.10
N ARG A 121 -40.46 16.87 30.43
CA ARG A 121 -39.60 15.83 31.07
C ARG A 121 -38.10 15.97 30.76
N TRP A 122 -37.71 17.03 30.03
CA TRP A 122 -36.32 17.37 29.70
C TRP A 122 -35.43 17.81 30.89
N LEU A 123 -36.01 18.03 32.08
CA LEU A 123 -35.27 18.52 33.25
C LEU A 123 -34.41 17.45 33.96
N TYR A 124 -34.51 16.16 33.56
CA TYR A 124 -33.74 15.06 34.15
C TYR A 124 -32.61 14.53 33.25
N LEU A 125 -32.40 15.10 32.05
CA LEU A 125 -31.34 14.68 31.10
C LEU A 125 -30.03 15.48 31.26
N LEU A 126 -30.04 16.57 32.02
CA LEU A 126 -28.89 17.45 32.22
C LEU A 126 -27.79 16.89 33.15
N PRO A 127 -28.05 16.12 34.22
CA PRO A 127 -26.99 15.60 35.10
C PRO A 127 -26.21 14.42 34.49
N GLY A 128 -26.85 13.62 33.63
CA GLY A 128 -26.20 12.47 32.98
C GLY A 128 -25.19 12.88 31.90
N LEU A 129 -25.49 13.97 31.19
CA LEU A 129 -24.62 14.49 30.13
C LEU A 129 -23.34 15.11 30.71
N THR A 130 -23.43 15.80 31.86
CA THR A 130 -22.26 16.41 32.51
C THR A 130 -21.33 15.34 33.10
N GLY A 131 -21.87 14.26 33.66
CA GLY A 131 -21.07 13.12 34.13
C GLY A 131 -20.34 12.39 33.00
N LEU A 132 -21.01 12.16 31.87
CA LEU A 132 -20.39 11.55 30.68
C LEU A 132 -19.27 12.43 30.11
N LEU A 133 -19.51 13.74 30.02
CA LEU A 133 -18.50 14.70 29.57
C LEU A 133 -17.30 14.79 30.52
N LEU A 134 -17.50 14.65 31.83
CA LEU A 134 -16.41 14.59 32.81
C LEU A 134 -15.59 13.30 32.69
N VAL A 135 -16.23 12.16 32.47
CA VAL A 135 -15.52 10.88 32.26
C VAL A 135 -14.73 10.91 30.95
N VAL A 136 -15.31 11.46 29.87
CA VAL A 136 -14.61 11.66 28.59
C VAL A 136 -13.45 12.64 28.76
N TYR A 137 -13.65 13.76 29.46
CA TYR A 137 -12.60 14.74 29.73
C TYR A 137 -11.46 14.14 30.57
N VAL A 138 -11.76 13.40 31.64
CA VAL A 138 -10.76 12.70 32.46
C VAL A 138 -10.05 11.63 31.65
N SER A 139 -10.76 10.89 30.78
CA SER A 139 -10.15 9.85 29.92
C SER A 139 -9.20 10.45 28.88
N ILE A 140 -9.57 11.59 28.29
CA ILE A 140 -8.71 12.35 27.37
C ILE A 140 -7.53 12.92 28.14
N ALA A 141 -7.75 13.51 29.32
CA ALA A 141 -6.71 14.05 30.19
C ALA A 141 -5.72 12.98 30.67
N TYR A 142 -6.18 11.75 30.96
CA TYR A 142 -5.32 10.64 31.35
C TYR A 142 -4.49 10.12 30.17
N LYS A 143 -5.05 10.12 28.95
CA LYS A 143 -4.32 9.80 27.72
C LYS A 143 -3.34 10.89 27.30
N SER A 144 -3.64 12.16 27.57
CA SER A 144 -2.72 13.28 27.32
C SER A 144 -1.67 13.47 28.42
N HIS A 145 -1.88 12.89 29.60
CA HIS A 145 -0.87 12.75 30.66
C HIS A 145 -0.11 11.43 30.63
N ALA A 146 -0.30 10.58 29.60
CA ALA A 146 0.71 9.58 29.29
C ALA A 146 2.02 10.36 29.07
N PRO A 147 3.07 10.10 29.86
CA PRO A 147 4.31 10.86 29.75
C PRO A 147 4.75 10.77 28.29
N ALA A 148 4.92 11.92 27.65
CA ALA A 148 5.59 11.99 26.36
C ALA A 148 6.87 11.18 26.53
N GLY A 149 6.92 10.01 25.86
CA GLY A 149 7.98 9.04 26.09
C GLY A 149 9.31 9.78 26.03
N THR A 150 10.06 9.73 27.13
CA THR A 150 11.30 10.50 27.29
C THR A 150 12.15 10.24 26.07
N LEU A 151 12.38 11.27 25.24
CA LEU A 151 13.16 11.12 24.02
C LEU A 151 14.50 10.52 24.40
N VAL A 152 14.78 9.34 23.86
CA VAL A 152 15.99 8.61 24.20
C VAL A 152 17.16 9.38 23.59
N ASN A 153 18.19 9.64 24.41
CA ASN A 153 19.41 10.27 23.95
C ASN A 153 20.05 9.39 22.86
N THR A 154 20.27 9.93 21.67
CA THR A 154 20.76 9.16 20.51
C THR A 154 22.29 9.04 20.45
N ALA A 155 23.01 9.71 21.36
CA ALA A 155 24.48 9.77 21.33
C ALA A 155 25.16 8.42 21.57
N GLY A 156 24.62 7.57 22.46
CA GLY A 156 25.19 6.26 22.79
C GLY A 156 24.89 5.13 21.80
N TYR A 157 24.16 5.42 20.72
CA TYR A 157 23.78 4.43 19.72
C TYR A 157 24.70 4.48 18.51
N SER A 158 24.95 3.33 17.91
CA SER A 158 25.63 3.24 16.61
C SER A 158 24.88 2.30 15.69
N PHE A 159 24.84 2.60 14.40
CA PHE A 159 24.20 1.75 13.40
C PHE A 159 24.93 1.88 12.07
N SER A 160 25.26 0.74 11.47
CA SER A 160 25.92 0.65 10.17
C SER A 160 25.59 -0.68 9.51
N SER A 161 25.87 -0.82 8.22
CA SER A 161 25.70 -2.08 7.52
C SER A 161 26.82 -2.33 6.52
N LYS A 162 27.01 -3.61 6.19
CA LYS A 162 27.92 -4.05 5.14
C LYS A 162 27.23 -5.11 4.29
N THR A 163 27.31 -4.97 2.97
CA THR A 163 26.86 -5.99 2.02
C THR A 163 27.93 -7.08 1.88
N THR A 164 27.52 -8.33 1.70
CA THR A 164 28.46 -9.44 1.46
C THR A 164 28.91 -9.54 0.01
N VAL A 165 28.14 -8.97 -0.92
CA VAL A 165 28.44 -8.90 -2.35
C VAL A 165 28.45 -7.44 -2.79
N ALA A 166 29.22 -7.15 -3.85
CA ALA A 166 29.34 -5.80 -4.40
C ALA A 166 28.12 -5.39 -5.26
N SER A 167 27.50 -6.35 -5.93
CA SER A 167 26.35 -6.15 -6.81
C SER A 167 25.54 -7.43 -6.98
N GLY A 168 24.29 -7.27 -7.40
CA GLY A 168 23.34 -8.35 -7.64
C GLY A 168 22.52 -8.71 -6.40
N VAL A 169 21.53 -9.57 -6.64
CA VAL A 169 20.68 -10.15 -5.59
C VAL A 169 20.54 -11.66 -5.83
N PRO A 170 20.26 -12.46 -4.78
CA PRO A 170 20.11 -12.05 -3.37
C PRO A 170 21.41 -11.53 -2.76
N SER A 171 21.32 -10.50 -1.92
CA SER A 171 22.47 -9.93 -1.20
C SER A 171 22.24 -9.98 0.30
N SER A 172 23.12 -10.68 1.03
CA SER A 172 23.13 -10.63 2.48
C SER A 172 23.69 -9.30 2.98
N VAL A 173 23.02 -8.73 3.97
CA VAL A 173 23.42 -7.50 4.63
C VAL A 173 23.59 -7.77 6.12
N VAL A 174 24.77 -7.45 6.63
CA VAL A 174 25.10 -7.55 8.05
C VAL A 174 25.01 -6.16 8.64
N PHE A 175 24.01 -5.93 9.48
CA PHE A 175 23.87 -4.73 10.29
C PHE A 175 24.72 -4.88 11.55
N SER A 176 25.56 -3.87 11.82
CA SER A 176 26.28 -3.73 13.09
C SER A 176 25.66 -2.60 13.89
N TYR A 177 25.31 -2.87 15.14
CA TYR A 177 24.61 -1.90 15.98
C TYR A 177 25.07 -1.92 17.43
N ASN A 178 24.94 -0.78 18.10
CA ASN A 178 25.03 -0.67 19.56
C ASN A 178 23.72 -0.06 20.06
N ALA A 179 23.05 -0.78 20.95
CA ALA A 179 21.81 -0.37 21.58
C ALA A 179 21.83 -0.62 23.10
N SER A 180 23.01 -0.71 23.73
CA SER A 180 23.16 -1.06 25.15
C SER A 180 22.45 -0.08 26.09
N GLU A 181 22.33 1.19 25.68
CA GLU A 181 21.63 2.24 26.42
C GLU A 181 20.10 2.18 26.29
N SER A 182 19.56 1.19 25.57
CA SER A 182 18.11 1.07 25.38
C SER A 182 17.39 0.81 26.70
N PRO A 183 16.33 1.57 27.02
CA PRO A 183 15.51 1.33 28.20
C PRO A 183 14.71 0.02 28.11
N SER A 184 14.59 -0.57 26.92
CA SER A 184 13.94 -1.87 26.67
C SER A 184 14.99 -2.95 26.41
N ASP A 185 14.63 -4.23 26.57
CA ASP A 185 15.51 -5.35 26.26
C ASP A 185 15.63 -5.65 24.76
N SER A 186 14.77 -5.02 23.95
CA SER A 186 14.81 -5.10 22.50
C SER A 186 14.76 -3.71 21.86
N VAL A 187 15.31 -3.63 20.65
CA VAL A 187 15.20 -2.50 19.75
C VAL A 187 14.73 -3.01 18.39
N PHE A 188 14.40 -2.12 17.47
CA PHE A 188 13.91 -2.51 16.16
C PHE A 188 14.88 -2.08 15.06
N ILE A 189 15.06 -2.95 14.06
CA ILE A 189 15.72 -2.61 12.81
C ILE A 189 14.67 -2.60 11.71
N ALA A 190 14.48 -1.45 11.06
CA ALA A 190 13.71 -1.33 9.83
C ALA A 190 14.68 -1.41 8.64
N GLN A 191 14.47 -2.40 7.78
CA GLN A 191 15.30 -2.66 6.60
C GLN A 191 15.00 -1.74 5.41
N SER A 192 13.90 -0.98 5.48
CA SER A 192 13.42 -0.15 4.38
C SER A 192 12.75 1.13 4.90
N TRP A 193 12.17 1.92 3.99
CA TRP A 193 11.33 3.07 4.34
C TRP A 193 10.07 2.66 5.12
N ASP A 194 9.55 1.46 4.86
CA ASP A 194 8.39 0.91 5.55
C ASP A 194 8.80 0.36 6.93
N VAL A 195 8.52 1.15 7.96
CA VAL A 195 8.78 0.82 9.37
C VAL A 195 7.77 -0.16 9.97
N SER A 196 6.70 -0.52 9.25
CA SER A 196 5.76 -1.57 9.68
C SER A 196 6.45 -2.94 9.64
N ARG A 197 7.40 -3.13 8.72
CA ARG A 197 8.19 -4.37 8.52
C ARG A 197 9.46 -4.45 9.39
N LYS A 198 9.53 -3.65 10.45
CA LYS A 198 10.67 -3.67 11.37
C LYS A 198 10.78 -5.00 12.12
N VAL A 199 12.00 -5.41 12.44
CA VAL A 199 12.29 -6.65 13.16
C VAL A 199 12.86 -6.31 14.54
N ALA A 200 12.36 -6.98 15.58
CA ALA A 200 12.90 -6.85 16.92
C ALA A 200 14.25 -7.56 17.02
N VAL A 201 15.26 -6.87 17.57
CA VAL A 201 16.59 -7.40 17.83
C VAL A 201 16.98 -7.13 19.29
N PRO A 202 17.69 -8.04 19.97
CA PRO A 202 18.09 -7.84 21.36
C PRO A 202 19.05 -6.65 21.52
N LYS A 203 18.91 -5.86 22.59
CA LYS A 203 19.82 -4.72 22.83
C LYS A 203 21.27 -5.12 23.12
N ASN A 204 21.47 -6.35 23.61
CA ASN A 204 22.75 -6.89 24.04
C ASN A 204 23.51 -7.62 22.92
N GLN A 205 22.90 -7.77 21.76
CA GLN A 205 23.59 -8.23 20.56
C GLN A 205 24.15 -7.03 19.78
N THR A 206 25.13 -7.29 18.93
CA THR A 206 25.82 -6.26 18.14
C THR A 206 25.66 -6.44 16.64
N ARG A 207 25.02 -7.54 16.21
CA ARG A 207 24.88 -7.89 14.79
C ARG A 207 23.52 -8.49 14.48
N TYR A 208 22.98 -8.10 13.32
CA TYR A 208 21.78 -8.68 12.74
C TYR A 208 21.99 -8.86 11.25
N SER A 209 21.69 -10.04 10.71
CA SER A 209 21.89 -10.33 9.28
C SER A 209 20.58 -10.68 8.60
N THR A 210 20.40 -10.20 7.37
CA THR A 210 19.19 -10.41 6.57
C THR A 210 19.54 -10.42 5.09
N ILE A 211 18.64 -10.96 4.26
CA ILE A 211 18.82 -11.05 2.80
C ILE A 211 17.90 -10.04 2.12
N TYR A 212 18.48 -9.24 1.23
CA TYR A 212 17.74 -8.41 0.29
C TYR A 212 17.57 -9.17 -1.02
N TYR A 213 16.32 -9.48 -1.35
CA TYR A 213 15.95 -10.22 -2.56
C TYR A 213 15.72 -9.34 -3.80
N TYR A 214 15.64 -8.02 -3.60
CA TYR A 214 15.46 -7.05 -4.68
C TYR A 214 16.54 -5.97 -4.59
N PRO A 215 17.11 -5.55 -5.74
CA PRO A 215 18.02 -4.41 -5.76
C PRO A 215 17.23 -3.14 -5.50
N GLY A 216 17.91 -2.09 -5.01
CA GLY A 216 17.24 -0.85 -4.67
C GLY A 216 18.04 0.03 -3.72
N TYR A 217 17.48 1.19 -3.45
CA TYR A 217 17.93 2.07 -2.40
C TYR A 217 17.02 1.94 -1.17
N PHE A 218 17.63 1.79 -0.01
CA PHE A 218 16.94 1.59 1.26
C PHE A 218 17.51 2.55 2.30
N ARG A 219 16.63 3.08 3.16
CA ARG A 219 17.01 3.87 4.33
C ARG A 219 16.83 3.00 5.57
N ALA A 220 17.91 2.33 5.98
CA ALA A 220 17.88 1.44 7.13
C ALA A 220 17.81 2.26 8.42
N LYS A 221 17.01 1.81 9.40
CA LYS A 221 16.78 2.53 10.66
C LYS A 221 16.94 1.63 11.86
N LEU A 222 17.62 2.13 12.88
CA LEU A 222 17.60 1.60 14.24
C LEU A 222 16.59 2.41 15.06
N MET A 223 15.65 1.74 15.70
CA MET A 223 14.50 2.38 16.37
C MET A 223 14.29 1.84 17.78
N ILE A 224 13.83 2.72 18.69
CA ILE A 224 13.41 2.38 20.05
C ILE A 224 11.96 2.80 20.19
N GLY A 225 11.06 1.82 20.32
CA GLY A 225 9.63 2.06 20.18
C GLY A 225 9.33 2.69 18.82
N ALA A 226 8.85 3.94 18.82
CA ALA A 226 8.57 4.72 17.60
C ALA A 226 9.71 5.68 17.20
N GLN A 227 10.70 5.93 18.06
CA GLN A 227 11.77 6.89 17.80
C GLN A 227 12.86 6.27 16.93
N ILE A 228 13.25 6.92 15.83
CA ILE A 228 14.44 6.59 15.04
C ILE A 228 15.66 7.17 15.76
N VAL A 229 16.57 6.32 16.22
CA VAL A 229 17.78 6.76 16.94
C VAL A 229 19.00 6.89 16.04
N LYS A 230 19.09 6.05 15.01
CA LYS A 230 20.09 6.12 13.94
C LYS A 230 19.50 5.62 12.64
N GLU A 231 19.99 6.15 11.53
CA GLU A 231 19.65 5.68 10.19
C GLU A 231 20.79 5.99 9.23
N HIS A 232 20.87 5.20 8.15
CA HIS A 232 21.84 5.41 7.10
C HIS A 232 21.33 4.79 5.79
N ASP A 233 21.99 5.18 4.70
CA ASP A 233 21.66 4.71 3.36
C ASP A 233 22.28 3.34 3.11
N LEU A 234 21.48 2.46 2.50
CA LEU A 234 21.88 1.14 2.07
C LEU A 234 21.48 0.98 0.61
N PHE A 235 22.48 0.82 -0.24
CA PHE A 235 22.29 0.70 -1.67
C PHE A 235 22.65 -0.71 -2.14
N ILE A 236 21.68 -1.42 -2.72
CA ILE A 236 21.85 -2.75 -3.31
C ILE A 236 21.86 -2.58 -4.83
N ASN A 237 23.06 -2.52 -5.40
CA ASN A 237 23.27 -2.37 -6.84
C ASN A 237 22.85 -3.67 -7.57
N SER A 238 22.18 -3.52 -8.70
CA SER A 238 21.73 -4.65 -9.55
C SER A 238 22.86 -5.30 -10.36
N GLY A 239 23.95 -4.58 -10.66
CA GLY A 239 25.01 -5.08 -11.55
C GLY A 239 24.65 -5.06 -13.04
N GLY A 240 23.61 -4.31 -13.43
CA GLY A 240 23.07 -4.26 -14.78
C GLY A 240 21.58 -4.58 -14.79
N TRP A 241 21.03 -4.89 -15.96
CA TRP A 241 19.65 -5.35 -16.05
C TRP A 241 19.47 -6.70 -15.35
N MET A 242 18.36 -6.82 -14.64
CA MET A 242 17.86 -8.07 -14.08
C MET A 242 16.40 -8.25 -14.45
N ALA A 243 16.00 -9.48 -14.78
CA ALA A 243 14.59 -9.85 -14.95
C ALA A 243 14.16 -10.79 -13.83
N LEU A 244 13.07 -10.44 -13.15
CA LEU A 244 12.53 -11.16 -12.00
C LEU A 244 11.04 -11.44 -12.22
N VAL A 245 10.55 -12.57 -11.72
CA VAL A 245 9.12 -12.79 -11.56
C VAL A 245 8.79 -12.73 -10.06
N HIS A 246 7.92 -11.80 -9.69
CA HIS A 246 7.53 -11.58 -8.31
C HIS A 246 6.83 -12.82 -7.75
N ARG A 247 7.33 -13.30 -6.61
CA ARG A 247 6.78 -14.37 -5.79
C ARG A 247 7.13 -14.05 -4.34
N ASP A 248 6.24 -14.39 -3.42
CA ASP A 248 6.51 -14.29 -1.99
C ASP A 248 7.00 -15.64 -1.44
N PRO A 249 8.01 -15.66 -0.56
CA PRO A 249 8.80 -14.51 -0.08
C PRO A 249 10.01 -14.16 -0.97
N ILE A 250 10.35 -15.01 -1.95
CA ILE A 250 11.55 -14.90 -2.79
C ILE A 250 11.14 -14.87 -4.26
N PRO A 251 11.60 -13.88 -5.06
CA PRO A 251 11.33 -13.84 -6.49
C PRO A 251 12.01 -14.98 -7.23
N LEU A 252 11.47 -15.33 -8.38
CA LEU A 252 12.19 -16.12 -9.37
C LEU A 252 13.14 -15.20 -10.15
N TYR A 253 14.42 -15.52 -10.16
CA TYR A 253 15.45 -14.82 -10.96
C TYR A 253 15.57 -15.49 -12.33
N LEU A 254 15.42 -14.73 -13.40
CA LEU A 254 15.68 -15.22 -14.77
C LEU A 254 17.16 -15.01 -15.12
N LYS A 255 17.75 -15.95 -15.84
CA LYS A 255 19.13 -15.83 -16.33
C LYS A 255 19.21 -14.85 -17.49
N GLN A 256 20.39 -14.23 -17.68
CA GLN A 256 20.59 -13.20 -18.71
C GLN A 256 20.20 -13.68 -20.11
N GLU A 257 20.61 -14.88 -20.50
CA GLU A 257 20.28 -15.51 -21.78
C GLU A 257 18.76 -15.67 -22.02
N GLU A 258 17.95 -15.70 -20.97
CA GLU A 258 16.50 -15.88 -21.08
C GLU A 258 15.78 -14.60 -21.47
N TYR A 259 16.32 -13.43 -21.13
CA TYR A 259 15.67 -12.14 -21.37
C TYR A 259 16.49 -11.13 -22.16
N LEU A 260 17.81 -11.22 -22.16
CA LEU A 260 18.68 -10.30 -22.88
C LEU A 260 18.70 -10.69 -24.36
N ARG A 261 18.39 -9.74 -25.23
CA ARG A 261 18.53 -9.82 -26.69
C ARG A 261 19.52 -8.75 -27.14
N SER A 262 19.94 -8.81 -28.40
CA SER A 262 20.93 -7.87 -28.95
C SER A 262 20.49 -6.40 -28.91
N ASP A 263 19.18 -6.14 -29.01
CA ASP A 263 18.61 -4.80 -29.15
C ASP A 263 17.56 -4.45 -28.07
N ARG A 264 17.24 -5.38 -27.16
CA ARG A 264 16.16 -5.22 -26.18
C ARG A 264 16.26 -6.22 -25.03
N LEU A 265 15.42 -6.01 -24.02
CA LEU A 265 15.09 -7.01 -23.01
C LEU A 265 13.69 -7.53 -23.29
N GLU A 266 13.49 -8.84 -23.26
CA GLU A 266 12.22 -9.46 -23.61
C GLU A 266 12.03 -10.79 -22.88
N VAL A 267 10.93 -10.91 -22.15
CA VAL A 267 10.45 -12.19 -21.60
C VAL A 267 9.10 -12.48 -22.22
N ASN A 268 9.03 -13.57 -22.97
CA ASN A 268 7.82 -14.02 -23.66
C ASN A 268 7.13 -15.16 -22.90
N ALA A 269 5.96 -15.60 -23.39
CA ALA A 269 5.18 -16.65 -22.74
C ALA A 269 5.93 -17.98 -22.64
N ALA A 270 6.74 -18.33 -23.66
CA ALA A 270 7.51 -19.57 -23.65
C ALA A 270 8.57 -19.58 -22.54
N THR A 271 9.26 -18.46 -22.32
CA THR A 271 10.20 -18.30 -21.20
C THR A 271 9.51 -18.44 -19.85
N LEU A 272 8.31 -17.87 -19.67
CA LEU A 272 7.57 -18.01 -18.41
C LEU A 272 7.13 -19.48 -18.20
N GLN A 273 6.61 -20.11 -19.25
CA GLN A 273 6.17 -21.51 -19.21
C GLN A 273 7.31 -22.50 -18.95
N SER A 274 8.53 -22.24 -19.42
CA SER A 274 9.69 -23.10 -19.10
C SER A 274 10.06 -23.11 -17.62
N HIS A 275 9.59 -22.12 -16.85
CA HIS A 275 9.69 -22.07 -15.38
C HIS A 275 8.43 -22.54 -14.65
N ASN A 276 7.51 -23.22 -15.37
CA ASN A 276 6.22 -23.66 -14.84
C ASN A 276 5.39 -22.50 -14.26
N LEU A 277 5.39 -21.35 -14.95
CA LEU A 277 4.52 -20.22 -14.63
C LEU A 277 3.28 -20.28 -15.52
N ASP A 278 2.13 -20.52 -14.89
CA ASP A 278 0.85 -20.42 -15.56
C ASP A 278 0.52 -18.95 -15.87
N MET A 279 -0.01 -18.70 -17.07
CA MET A 279 -0.40 -17.36 -17.52
C MET A 279 -1.86 -17.03 -17.16
N GLN A 280 -2.60 -18.00 -16.60
CA GLN A 280 -4.00 -17.93 -16.21
C GLN A 280 -4.20 -18.67 -14.87
N PRO A 281 -5.23 -18.32 -14.07
CA PRO A 281 -6.19 -17.24 -14.29
C PRO A 281 -5.61 -15.84 -14.04
N LEU A 282 -4.45 -15.77 -13.37
CA LEU A 282 -3.71 -14.53 -13.14
C LEU A 282 -2.33 -14.64 -13.78
N PRO A 283 -1.92 -13.66 -14.60
CA PRO A 283 -0.58 -13.67 -15.18
C PRO A 283 0.49 -13.41 -14.09
N PRO A 284 1.70 -13.97 -14.26
CA PRO A 284 2.82 -13.70 -13.36
C PRO A 284 3.26 -12.23 -13.47
N GLN A 285 3.72 -11.65 -12.37
CA GLN A 285 4.22 -10.27 -12.35
C GLN A 285 5.71 -10.23 -12.70
N LEU A 286 6.01 -9.92 -13.95
CA LEU A 286 7.37 -9.75 -14.46
C LEU A 286 7.92 -8.36 -14.09
N GLN A 287 9.20 -8.30 -13.76
CA GLN A 287 9.91 -7.06 -13.48
C GLN A 287 11.25 -7.00 -14.21
N PHE A 288 11.56 -5.87 -14.84
CA PHE A 288 12.92 -5.54 -15.26
C PHE A 288 13.45 -4.47 -14.34
N ILE A 289 14.64 -4.65 -13.76
CA ILE A 289 15.22 -3.71 -12.80
C ILE A 289 16.66 -3.41 -13.19
N ASN A 290 17.02 -2.12 -13.18
CA ASN A 290 18.40 -1.66 -13.29
C ASN A 290 18.60 -0.52 -12.30
N VAL A 291 19.32 -0.83 -11.23
CA VAL A 291 19.66 0.06 -10.12
C VAL A 291 21.17 0.17 -10.05
N LYS A 292 21.70 1.38 -10.21
CA LYS A 292 23.12 1.70 -10.14
C LYS A 292 23.31 3.15 -9.71
N ASP A 293 24.53 3.52 -9.37
CA ASP A 293 24.85 4.93 -9.16
C ASP A 293 24.72 5.67 -10.52
N MET A 294 23.76 6.59 -10.61
CA MET A 294 23.51 7.40 -11.81
C MET A 294 24.30 8.72 -11.79
N GLY A 295 25.14 8.95 -10.78
CA GLY A 295 25.82 10.22 -10.55
C GLY A 295 24.83 11.34 -10.20
N PRO A 296 25.11 12.60 -10.57
CA PRO A 296 24.31 13.78 -10.16
C PRO A 296 22.93 13.93 -10.83
N LEU A 297 22.31 12.84 -11.28
CA LEU A 297 21.01 12.88 -11.95
C LEU A 297 19.89 13.16 -10.92
N ARG A 298 19.18 14.27 -11.07
CA ARG A 298 18.20 14.75 -10.08
C ARG A 298 16.76 14.75 -10.60
N THR A 299 15.81 14.58 -9.70
CA THR A 299 14.37 14.53 -10.04
C THR A 299 13.76 15.86 -10.51
N ASP A 300 14.43 17.00 -10.32
CA ASP A 300 13.97 18.31 -10.77
C ASP A 300 14.50 18.73 -12.13
N ASN A 301 15.48 18.01 -12.68
CA ASN A 301 16.07 18.31 -13.98
C ASN A 301 16.57 17.03 -14.65
N PHE A 302 15.72 16.42 -15.49
CA PHE A 302 16.08 15.22 -16.26
C PHE A 302 15.14 15.02 -17.44
N VAL A 303 15.61 14.27 -18.43
CA VAL A 303 14.75 13.62 -19.42
C VAL A 303 14.97 12.11 -19.35
N PHE A 304 13.89 11.36 -19.25
CA PHE A 304 13.90 9.90 -19.31
C PHE A 304 13.18 9.45 -20.58
N GLU A 305 13.76 8.49 -21.28
CA GLU A 305 13.16 7.89 -22.48
C GLU A 305 13.26 6.37 -22.43
N THR A 306 12.22 5.69 -22.89
CA THR A 306 12.19 4.23 -23.05
C THR A 306 11.10 3.84 -24.05
N ALA A 307 11.21 2.65 -24.64
CA ALA A 307 10.14 2.02 -25.38
C ALA A 307 9.73 0.72 -24.69
N VAL A 308 8.42 0.51 -24.53
CA VAL A 308 7.84 -0.67 -23.86
C VAL A 308 6.87 -1.40 -24.79
N LYS A 309 6.76 -2.72 -24.62
CA LYS A 309 5.78 -3.57 -25.30
C LYS A 309 5.32 -4.67 -24.35
N SER A 310 4.03 -4.98 -24.35
CA SER A 310 3.41 -6.03 -23.54
C SER A 310 2.33 -6.68 -24.37
N ASP A 311 2.59 -7.82 -25.01
CA ASP A 311 1.68 -8.43 -25.99
C ASP A 311 0.65 -9.41 -25.40
N TYR A 312 0.82 -9.83 -24.14
CA TYR A 312 -0.15 -10.70 -23.46
C TYR A 312 -1.36 -9.93 -22.93
N LYS A 313 -2.55 -10.25 -23.45
CA LYS A 313 -3.81 -9.54 -23.16
C LYS A 313 -5.00 -10.46 -22.89
N GLU A 314 -4.74 -11.67 -22.42
CA GLU A 314 -5.77 -12.68 -22.17
C GLU A 314 -6.20 -12.71 -20.69
N GLY A 315 -7.46 -13.06 -20.43
CA GLY A 315 -8.02 -13.21 -19.10
C GLY A 315 -7.80 -11.98 -18.22
N ALA A 316 -7.22 -12.17 -17.03
CA ALA A 316 -6.93 -11.06 -16.11
C ALA A 316 -5.85 -10.07 -16.62
N ALA A 317 -5.16 -10.38 -17.72
CA ALA A 317 -4.19 -9.49 -18.35
C ALA A 317 -4.79 -8.56 -19.43
N ALA A 318 -6.11 -8.56 -19.65
CA ALA A 318 -6.75 -7.78 -20.72
C ALA A 318 -6.39 -6.28 -20.71
N CYS A 319 -6.12 -5.72 -19.53
CA CYS A 319 -5.72 -4.32 -19.38
C CYS A 319 -4.23 -4.04 -19.67
N GLN A 320 -3.41 -5.08 -19.83
CA GLN A 320 -1.98 -4.96 -20.12
C GLN A 320 -1.28 -3.95 -19.20
N TYR A 321 -1.59 -3.97 -17.89
CA TYR A 321 -1.04 -2.98 -16.98
C TYR A 321 0.49 -3.06 -16.95
N VAL A 322 1.12 -1.95 -17.30
CA VAL A 322 2.57 -1.73 -17.20
C VAL A 322 2.79 -0.57 -16.25
N ARG A 323 3.76 -0.71 -15.35
CA ARG A 323 4.23 0.39 -14.50
C ARG A 323 5.71 0.63 -14.76
N VAL A 324 6.05 1.86 -15.14
CA VAL A 324 7.44 2.31 -15.23
C VAL A 324 7.75 3.11 -13.97
N LEU A 325 8.74 2.66 -13.21
CA LEU A 325 9.13 3.24 -11.94
C LEU A 325 10.51 3.90 -12.09
N LEU A 326 10.59 5.20 -11.88
CA LEU A 326 11.88 5.88 -11.69
C LEU A 326 12.20 5.85 -10.20
N LEU A 327 13.24 5.11 -9.84
CA LEU A 327 13.63 4.87 -8.46
C LEU A 327 14.50 6.01 -7.98
N CYS A 328 14.14 6.65 -6.87
CA CYS A 328 14.88 7.77 -6.29
C CYS A 328 15.22 7.48 -4.83
N LYS A 329 16.18 8.20 -4.26
CA LYS A 329 16.63 7.95 -2.86
C LYS A 329 15.50 8.08 -1.83
N ASN A 330 14.69 9.13 -1.94
CA ASN A 330 13.61 9.41 -0.97
C ASN A 330 12.24 9.53 -1.63
N ASP A 331 12.12 9.05 -2.86
CA ASP A 331 10.90 9.24 -3.65
C ASP A 331 10.81 8.22 -4.79
N VAL A 332 9.71 8.26 -5.53
CA VAL A 332 9.47 7.42 -6.69
C VAL A 332 8.55 8.12 -7.68
N PHE A 333 8.80 7.86 -8.96
CA PHE A 333 7.80 8.09 -10.01
C PHE A 333 7.21 6.74 -10.35
N ILE A 334 5.88 6.61 -10.38
CA ILE A 334 5.18 5.40 -10.80
C ILE A 334 4.25 5.82 -11.94
N ILE A 335 4.67 5.52 -13.16
CA ILE A 335 4.00 5.96 -14.39
C ILE A 335 3.18 4.78 -14.93
N PRO A 336 1.85 4.90 -15.02
CA PRO A 336 1.01 3.85 -15.54
C PRO A 336 0.99 3.86 -17.07
N LEU A 337 0.93 2.68 -17.68
CA LEU A 337 0.52 2.47 -19.07
C LEU A 337 -0.45 1.30 -19.07
N CYS A 338 -1.50 1.38 -19.89
CA CYS A 338 -2.50 0.32 -19.99
C CYS A 338 -3.19 0.33 -21.36
N ALA A 339 -3.96 -0.72 -21.64
CA ALA A 339 -4.89 -0.73 -22.76
C ALA A 339 -5.90 0.43 -22.62
N LYS A 340 -6.26 1.06 -23.75
CA LYS A 340 -7.16 2.24 -23.79
C LYS A 340 -8.46 2.07 -22.98
N GLY A 341 -9.04 0.87 -22.95
CA GLY A 341 -10.28 0.59 -22.22
C GLY A 341 -10.14 0.51 -20.69
N CYS A 342 -8.92 0.53 -20.15
CA CYS A 342 -8.65 0.31 -18.72
C CYS A 342 -8.13 1.55 -17.98
N VAL A 343 -8.17 2.72 -18.62
CA VAL A 343 -7.73 3.99 -18.00
C VAL A 343 -8.56 4.40 -16.78
N GLY A 344 -9.69 3.75 -16.49
CA GLY A 344 -10.53 4.04 -15.33
C GLY A 344 -9.95 3.61 -13.97
N ASP A 345 -8.93 2.74 -13.96
CA ASP A 345 -8.33 2.19 -12.73
C ASP A 345 -6.79 2.29 -12.76
N ILE A 346 -6.29 3.49 -13.04
CA ILE A 346 -4.86 3.79 -13.00
C ILE A 346 -4.55 4.95 -12.06
N GLY A 347 -3.30 4.99 -11.61
CA GLY A 347 -2.76 6.06 -10.79
C GLY A 347 -1.33 6.41 -11.18
N LEU A 348 -1.04 7.70 -11.15
CA LEU A 348 0.27 8.28 -11.38
C LEU A 348 0.83 8.77 -10.04
N ALA A 349 2.03 8.32 -9.70
CA ALA A 349 2.81 8.89 -8.61
C ALA A 349 4.00 9.65 -9.18
N ALA A 350 4.26 10.85 -8.70
CA ALA A 350 5.45 11.61 -9.09
C ALA A 350 5.90 12.51 -7.95
N ALA A 351 7.02 12.17 -7.33
CA ALA A 351 7.70 13.00 -6.35
C ALA A 351 6.80 13.57 -5.23
N GLY A 352 6.04 12.69 -4.56
CA GLY A 352 5.08 13.06 -3.51
C GLY A 352 3.67 13.45 -4.00
N VAL A 353 3.46 13.63 -5.30
CA VAL A 353 2.12 13.80 -5.89
C VAL A 353 1.53 12.43 -6.21
N GLN A 354 0.24 12.25 -5.90
CA GLN A 354 -0.55 11.07 -6.27
C GLN A 354 -1.80 11.53 -7.01
N VAL A 355 -1.99 11.03 -8.22
CA VAL A 355 -3.14 11.33 -9.08
C VAL A 355 -3.80 10.02 -9.47
N THR A 356 -5.12 9.96 -9.47
CA THR A 356 -5.87 8.76 -9.89
C THR A 356 -6.91 9.12 -10.93
N SER A 357 -7.36 8.13 -11.71
CA SER A 357 -8.42 8.34 -12.70
C SER A 357 -9.75 8.77 -12.09
N ALA A 358 -9.93 8.62 -10.77
CA ALA A 358 -11.12 9.09 -10.06
C ALA A 358 -11.14 10.61 -9.89
N ASN A 359 -9.98 11.28 -9.92
CA ASN A 359 -9.87 12.72 -9.65
C ASN A 359 -9.14 13.53 -10.74
N ALA A 360 -8.61 12.88 -11.77
CA ALA A 360 -8.03 13.55 -12.94
C ALA A 360 -8.17 12.72 -14.22
N ASP A 361 -8.06 13.39 -15.35
CA ASP A 361 -7.98 12.72 -16.65
C ASP A 361 -6.58 12.14 -16.87
N LEU A 362 -6.49 10.80 -16.83
CA LEU A 362 -5.28 10.03 -17.12
C LEU A 362 -5.40 9.26 -18.45
N SER A 363 -6.36 9.63 -19.31
CA SER A 363 -6.62 8.94 -20.59
C SER A 363 -5.42 8.92 -21.54
N GLY A 364 -4.52 9.91 -21.45
CA GLY A 364 -3.27 9.98 -22.20
C GLY A 364 -2.30 8.81 -21.96
N PHE A 365 -2.47 8.06 -20.87
CA PHE A 365 -1.68 6.85 -20.58
C PHE A 365 -2.27 5.56 -21.20
N GLY A 366 -3.45 5.64 -21.82
CA GLY A 366 -4.10 4.55 -22.54
C GLY A 366 -3.51 4.38 -23.95
N CYS A 367 -2.91 3.23 -24.24
CA CYS A 367 -2.23 2.95 -25.49
C CYS A 367 -2.45 1.51 -25.98
N ASP A 368 -1.95 1.17 -27.18
CA ASP A 368 -1.89 -0.21 -27.65
C ASP A 368 -0.50 -0.78 -27.37
N LEU A 369 -0.39 -1.52 -26.28
CA LEU A 369 0.86 -2.13 -25.81
C LEU A 369 1.26 -3.39 -26.59
N SER A 370 0.42 -3.85 -27.54
CA SER A 370 0.82 -4.88 -28.49
C SER A 370 1.92 -4.37 -29.44
N ASN A 371 1.98 -3.04 -29.62
CA ASN A 371 3.01 -2.33 -30.38
C ASN A 371 4.04 -1.69 -29.44
N TRP A 372 5.18 -1.27 -29.99
CA TRP A 372 6.15 -0.49 -29.23
C TRP A 372 5.56 0.88 -28.87
N VAL A 373 5.48 1.16 -27.58
CA VAL A 373 5.01 2.43 -27.04
C VAL A 373 6.21 3.21 -26.49
N LYS A 374 6.41 4.42 -26.98
CA LYS A 374 7.45 5.33 -26.49
C LYS A 374 6.92 6.08 -25.28
N LEU A 375 7.65 6.00 -24.17
CA LEU A 375 7.43 6.82 -22.98
C LEU A 375 8.59 7.81 -22.84
N ARG A 376 8.26 9.08 -22.67
CA ARG A 376 9.22 10.14 -22.36
C ARG A 376 8.73 10.94 -21.18
N VAL A 377 9.63 11.24 -20.24
CA VAL A 377 9.35 12.06 -19.06
C VAL A 377 10.36 13.17 -19.01
N GLU A 378 9.89 14.40 -18.94
CA GLU A 378 10.74 15.59 -18.84
C GLU A 378 10.44 16.29 -17.54
N ALA A 379 11.47 16.52 -16.72
CA ALA A 379 11.38 17.34 -15.53
C ALA A 379 12.32 18.54 -15.67
N HIS A 380 11.80 19.72 -15.39
CA HIS A 380 12.57 20.95 -15.30
C HIS A 380 11.99 21.85 -14.22
N ASN A 381 12.81 22.24 -13.23
CA ASN A 381 12.40 23.06 -12.08
C ASN A 381 11.14 22.52 -11.38
N LYS A 382 11.09 21.20 -11.16
CA LYS A 382 9.96 20.45 -10.57
C LYS A 382 8.66 20.42 -11.37
N GLN A 383 8.61 21.06 -12.54
CA GLN A 383 7.55 20.88 -13.51
C GLN A 383 7.87 19.62 -14.33
N VAL A 384 6.94 18.68 -14.37
CA VAL A 384 7.11 17.37 -15.03
C VAL A 384 6.05 17.21 -16.11
N HIS A 385 6.49 16.79 -17.29
CA HIS A 385 5.65 16.45 -18.43
C HIS A 385 5.87 14.99 -18.80
N PHE A 386 4.78 14.26 -19.01
CA PHE A 386 4.78 12.86 -19.41
C PHE A 386 4.25 12.78 -20.83
N TYR A 387 4.97 12.08 -21.72
CA TYR A 387 4.62 11.90 -23.11
C TYR A 387 4.51 10.42 -23.45
N VAL A 388 3.42 10.05 -24.12
CA VAL A 388 3.18 8.71 -24.67
C VAL A 388 3.05 8.82 -26.18
N ASN A 389 3.93 8.15 -26.92
CA ASN A 389 4.02 8.24 -28.39
C ASN A 389 4.07 9.69 -28.89
N ASP A 390 4.94 10.51 -28.26
CA ASP A 390 5.17 11.92 -28.61
C ASP A 390 3.96 12.86 -28.38
N HIS A 391 2.90 12.38 -27.73
CA HIS A 391 1.78 13.19 -27.26
C HIS A 391 1.86 13.40 -25.74
N GLU A 392 1.62 14.63 -25.27
CA GLU A 392 1.57 14.91 -23.83
C GLU A 392 0.38 14.17 -23.20
N ALA A 393 0.69 13.23 -22.30
CA ALA A 393 -0.28 12.42 -21.60
C ALA A 393 -0.76 13.10 -20.30
N TYR A 394 0.15 13.78 -19.60
CA TYR A 394 -0.15 14.51 -18.36
C TYR A 394 1.00 15.44 -17.99
N SER A 395 0.74 16.44 -17.15
CA SER A 395 1.78 17.24 -16.52
C SER A 395 1.40 17.69 -15.12
N LEU A 396 2.41 17.91 -14.28
CA LEU A 396 2.24 18.30 -12.88
C LEU A 396 3.49 19.04 -12.36
N THR A 397 3.32 19.80 -11.29
CA THR A 397 4.42 20.27 -10.44
C THR A 397 4.44 19.45 -9.17
N PHE A 398 5.62 19.00 -8.72
CA PHE A 398 5.73 18.23 -7.48
C PHE A 398 6.25 19.04 -6.28
N PRO A 399 5.77 18.77 -5.04
CA PRO A 399 6.14 19.55 -3.86
C PRO A 399 7.46 19.10 -3.22
N ASN A 400 7.80 17.81 -3.32
CA ASN A 400 8.91 17.23 -2.59
C ASN A 400 10.26 17.87 -2.96
N ALA A 401 11.21 17.79 -2.01
CA ALA A 401 12.57 18.22 -2.26
C ALA A 401 13.19 17.33 -3.35
N PRO A 402 13.89 17.89 -4.35
CA PRO A 402 14.52 17.08 -5.38
C PRO A 402 15.58 16.16 -4.78
N CYS A 403 15.66 14.94 -5.29
CA CYS A 403 16.61 13.93 -4.84
C CYS A 403 17.23 13.19 -6.03
N ASP A 404 18.21 12.33 -5.74
CA ASP A 404 18.92 11.61 -6.79
C ASP A 404 18.08 10.45 -7.32
N ILE A 405 18.11 10.28 -8.64
CA ILE A 405 17.58 9.11 -9.34
C ILE A 405 18.65 8.01 -9.29
N VAL A 406 18.26 6.80 -8.91
CA VAL A 406 19.17 5.67 -8.65
C VAL A 406 18.88 4.44 -9.51
N GLY A 407 17.86 4.50 -10.37
CA GLY A 407 17.48 3.36 -11.17
C GLY A 407 16.13 3.48 -11.83
N VAL A 408 15.79 2.42 -12.55
CA VAL A 408 14.49 2.22 -13.15
C VAL A 408 14.02 0.79 -12.88
N GLN A 409 12.71 0.65 -12.70
CA GLN A 409 12.05 -0.64 -12.63
C GLN A 409 10.83 -0.63 -13.55
N TYR A 410 10.59 -1.72 -14.24
CA TYR A 410 9.37 -1.95 -15.01
C TYR A 410 8.61 -3.09 -14.36
N ARG A 411 7.29 -3.01 -14.35
CA ARG A 411 6.41 -4.10 -13.89
C ARG A 411 5.39 -4.39 -14.97
N PHE A 412 5.25 -5.66 -15.31
CA PHE A 412 4.34 -6.18 -16.32
C PHE A 412 3.46 -7.27 -15.71
N ASN A 413 2.24 -7.39 -16.22
CA ASN A 413 1.37 -8.53 -15.95
C ASN A 413 1.50 -9.53 -17.11
N GLY A 414 2.36 -10.53 -16.95
CA GLY A 414 2.66 -11.54 -17.96
C GLY A 414 3.96 -11.26 -18.70
N THR A 415 3.89 -11.20 -20.03
CA THR A 415 5.05 -10.93 -20.89
C THR A 415 5.43 -9.46 -20.87
N GLY A 416 6.65 -9.15 -21.28
CA GLY A 416 7.10 -7.77 -21.36
C GLY A 416 8.40 -7.63 -22.12
N ALA A 417 8.53 -6.53 -22.85
CA ALA A 417 9.75 -6.14 -23.53
C ALA A 417 10.03 -4.65 -23.37
N ILE A 418 11.30 -4.30 -23.23
CA ILE A 418 11.77 -2.90 -23.13
C ILE A 418 13.02 -2.68 -23.97
N LYS A 419 13.20 -1.47 -24.48
CA LYS A 419 14.41 -1.04 -25.17
C LYS A 419 14.60 0.48 -25.10
N ASP A 420 15.74 0.95 -25.60
CA ASP A 420 16.07 2.36 -25.76
C ASP A 420 15.99 3.17 -24.45
N THR A 421 16.30 2.53 -23.31
CA THR A 421 16.18 3.13 -21.98
C THR A 421 17.36 4.01 -21.64
N ARG A 422 17.10 5.30 -21.42
CA ARG A 422 18.13 6.29 -21.09
C ARG A 422 17.63 7.43 -20.23
N PHE A 423 18.55 8.01 -19.48
CA PHE A 423 18.39 9.32 -18.87
C PHE A 423 19.30 10.34 -19.54
N ILE A 424 18.83 11.58 -19.66
CA ILE A 424 19.54 12.70 -20.25
C ILE A 424 19.49 13.86 -19.27
N ASP A 425 20.65 14.45 -18.99
CA ASP A 425 20.82 15.64 -18.16
C ASP A 425 21.77 16.60 -18.89
N GLY A 426 21.20 17.63 -19.53
CA GLY A 426 21.92 18.50 -20.45
C GLY A 426 22.59 17.71 -21.58
N LYS A 427 23.93 17.66 -21.58
CA LYS A 427 24.73 16.92 -22.57
C LYS A 427 25.06 15.48 -22.12
N ARG A 428 24.81 15.13 -20.86
CA ARG A 428 25.13 13.83 -20.30
C ARG A 428 24.02 12.84 -20.62
N VAL A 429 24.36 11.71 -21.22
CA VAL A 429 23.43 10.61 -21.48
C VAL A 429 23.87 9.40 -20.67
N VAL A 430 22.97 8.90 -19.82
CA VAL A 430 23.14 7.66 -19.07
C VAL A 430 22.32 6.57 -19.77
N GLN A 431 22.98 5.76 -20.59
CA GLN A 431 22.40 4.57 -21.19
C GLN A 431 22.32 3.45 -20.14
N LEU A 432 21.22 2.71 -20.13
CA LEU A 432 20.96 1.65 -19.15
C LEU A 432 21.04 0.24 -19.72
#